data_AF-A0A1M3CPY1-F1
#
_entry.id   AF-A0A1M3CPY1-F1
#
_cell.length_a   1.000
_cell.length_b   1.000
_cell.length_c   1.000
_cell.angle_alpha   90.00
_cell.angle_beta   90.00
_cell.angle_gamma   90.00
#
_symmetry.space_group_name_H-M   'P 1'
#
loop_
_entity.id
_entity.type
_entity.pdbx_description
1 polymer ?
#
loop_
_entity_poly.entity_id
_entity_poly.type
_entity_poly.pdbx_seq_one_letter_code
_entity_poly.pdbx_strand_id
1 'polypeptide(L)'
;MKRPTIIWFRQDLRVEDNPALWAAIESKSPLIALYIYSPEEEGEWSYGGASRWWLHYSLKSLSDELSYHGLKLTLRKGSSISILEDLIQKTGAQAVYWNRRYEPSSIKRDAEIKETLHQKGIEAKSYNANLLFEPWTVSNKQKKPFQVFTPFWKTCLSLPEPAKPTHTPRGKSENRDVESLSLDDLDLLPKIQWDQGIQAQWKPGAPEAKKILHEFSQDAIYHYKERRDRPDLAGVSKLSPYLHFGEISPRMIWHFVKAHCDIHKEGVECYLRQLGWREFAHHLLYHFPHTPENPLRENFDRFPWNNQAGWLKAWQKGLTGYPIVDAGMRQLWTTGWMHNRLRMIVGSFLVKDLLISWKEGAAWFWDTLVDADLANNTLGWQWIGGCGADAAPYFRIFNPITQGEKFDPEGTFVRQWVPEIAALPDRWIHKPWEASEIELRSYGVTLGHTYPHPLVDHDKARLKALAAFNGLEK
;
A
#
# COMPACT_ATOMS: atom_id res chain seq x y z
N MET A 1 -5.27 -41.25 -14.35
CA MET A 1 -5.56 -39.81 -14.54
C MET A 1 -4.28 -39.02 -14.32
N LYS A 2 -4.02 -37.97 -15.09
CA LYS A 2 -2.89 -37.07 -14.80
C LYS A 2 -3.09 -36.42 -13.43
N ARG A 3 -2.05 -36.45 -12.60
CA ARG A 3 -2.07 -35.87 -11.26
C ARG A 3 -1.96 -34.34 -11.36
N PRO A 4 -2.80 -33.56 -10.66
CA PRO A 4 -2.84 -32.12 -10.86
C PRO A 4 -1.70 -31.37 -10.14
N THR A 5 -1.49 -30.13 -10.56
CA THR A 5 -0.66 -29.13 -9.87
C THR A 5 -1.57 -28.04 -9.30
N ILE A 6 -1.40 -27.71 -8.02
CA ILE A 6 -2.13 -26.60 -7.38
C ILE A 6 -1.32 -25.32 -7.59
N ILE A 7 -1.95 -24.26 -8.11
CA ILE A 7 -1.40 -22.90 -8.15
C ILE A 7 -2.14 -22.05 -7.11
N TRP A 8 -1.42 -21.64 -6.07
CA TRP A 8 -1.98 -20.93 -4.92
C TRP A 8 -1.75 -19.41 -5.02
N PHE A 9 -2.77 -18.71 -5.49
CA PHE A 9 -2.83 -17.25 -5.57
C PHE A 9 -3.06 -16.61 -4.19
N ARG A 10 -2.34 -15.52 -3.91
CA ARG A 10 -2.48 -14.66 -2.72
C ARG A 10 -2.45 -13.18 -3.14
N GLN A 11 -1.32 -12.49 -3.00
CA GLN A 11 -1.11 -11.09 -3.41
C GLN A 11 -0.45 -11.02 -4.82
N ASP A 12 -0.97 -11.80 -5.75
CA ASP A 12 -0.42 -12.01 -7.09
C ASP A 12 -1.56 -12.27 -8.08
N LEU A 13 -2.64 -11.49 -7.95
CA LEU A 13 -3.93 -11.67 -8.60
C LEU A 13 -3.91 -11.25 -10.08
N ARG A 14 -3.05 -11.92 -10.85
CA ARG A 14 -2.87 -11.71 -12.29
C ARG A 14 -2.43 -12.99 -12.98
N VAL A 15 -2.67 -13.05 -14.28
CA VAL A 15 -2.19 -14.14 -15.16
C VAL A 15 -0.85 -13.79 -15.82
N GLU A 16 -0.68 -12.53 -16.25
CA GLU A 16 0.56 -12.05 -16.88
C GLU A 16 1.69 -11.87 -15.86
N ASP A 17 2.94 -12.16 -16.26
CA ASP A 17 4.11 -12.13 -15.39
C ASP A 17 3.90 -12.79 -14.02
N ASN A 18 3.25 -13.96 -14.02
CA ASN A 18 3.05 -14.79 -12.85
C ASN A 18 3.91 -16.06 -12.96
N PRO A 19 5.12 -16.08 -12.38
CA PRO A 19 6.06 -17.18 -12.56
C PRO A 19 5.58 -18.52 -11.99
N ALA A 20 4.83 -18.50 -10.88
CA ALA A 20 4.24 -19.71 -10.31
C ALA A 20 3.18 -20.32 -11.24
N LEU A 21 2.30 -19.49 -11.80
CA LEU A 21 1.32 -19.93 -12.80
C LEU A 21 2.02 -20.44 -14.06
N TRP A 22 3.05 -19.73 -14.53
CA TRP A 22 3.83 -20.13 -15.70
C TRP A 22 4.50 -21.49 -15.49
N ALA A 23 5.14 -21.70 -14.34
CA ALA A 23 5.72 -23.00 -13.99
C ALA A 23 4.67 -24.12 -13.87
N ALA A 24 3.47 -23.80 -13.37
CA ALA A 24 2.36 -24.75 -13.31
C ALA A 24 1.91 -25.17 -14.72
N ILE A 25 1.76 -24.23 -15.64
CA ILE A 25 1.37 -24.51 -17.03
C ILE A 25 2.45 -25.33 -17.75
N GLU A 26 3.72 -25.00 -17.59
CA GLU A 26 4.84 -25.75 -18.18
C GLU A 26 4.94 -27.20 -17.69
N SER A 27 4.36 -27.52 -16.52
CA SER A 27 4.27 -28.90 -16.03
C SER A 27 3.35 -29.80 -16.88
N LYS A 28 2.51 -29.22 -17.76
CA LYS A 28 1.54 -29.91 -18.63
C LYS A 28 0.58 -30.86 -17.90
N SER A 29 0.40 -30.62 -16.61
CA SER A 29 -0.51 -31.32 -15.72
C SER A 29 -1.82 -30.54 -15.59
N PRO A 30 -2.96 -31.20 -15.26
CA PRO A 30 -4.19 -30.49 -14.93
C PRO A 30 -3.95 -29.52 -13.76
N LEU A 31 -4.58 -28.35 -13.78
CA LEU A 31 -4.34 -27.31 -12.79
C LEU A 31 -5.53 -27.13 -11.85
N ILE A 32 -5.25 -26.83 -10.59
CA ILE A 32 -6.21 -26.31 -9.62
C ILE A 32 -5.76 -24.89 -9.28
N ALA A 33 -6.45 -23.89 -9.84
CA ALA A 33 -6.23 -22.50 -9.45
C ALA A 33 -6.93 -22.23 -8.13
N LEU A 34 -6.17 -21.94 -7.08
CA LEU A 34 -6.65 -21.88 -5.71
C LEU A 34 -6.38 -20.49 -5.11
N TYR A 35 -7.40 -19.93 -4.46
CA TYR A 35 -7.25 -18.84 -3.51
C TYR A 35 -7.81 -19.28 -2.15
N ILE A 36 -7.05 -19.03 -1.09
CA ILE A 36 -7.45 -19.34 0.28
C ILE A 36 -7.55 -18.03 1.06
N TYR A 37 -8.73 -17.75 1.60
CA TYR A 37 -8.96 -16.63 2.51
C TYR A 37 -8.77 -17.08 3.97
N SER A 38 -7.67 -16.64 4.58
CA SER A 38 -7.22 -17.12 5.90
C SER A 38 -6.88 -15.94 6.82
N PRO A 39 -7.83 -15.05 7.17
CA PRO A 39 -7.52 -13.84 7.95
C PRO A 39 -6.84 -14.14 9.30
N GLU A 40 -7.19 -15.27 9.93
CA GLU A 40 -6.60 -15.75 11.19
C GLU A 40 -5.07 -16.01 11.09
N GLU A 41 -4.56 -16.29 9.89
CA GLU A 41 -3.13 -16.55 9.65
C GLU A 41 -2.32 -15.27 9.38
N GLU A 42 -2.99 -14.14 9.18
CA GLU A 42 -2.34 -12.85 8.88
C GLU A 42 -2.04 -12.04 10.17
N GLY A 43 -2.42 -12.55 11.34
CA GLY A 43 -2.15 -11.94 12.65
C GLY A 43 -2.88 -10.59 12.83
N GLU A 44 -2.20 -9.62 13.45
CA GLU A 44 -2.75 -8.26 13.63
C GLU A 44 -2.96 -7.50 12.31
N TRP A 45 -2.36 -7.98 11.22
CA TRP A 45 -2.37 -7.35 9.90
C TRP A 45 -3.29 -8.10 8.92
N SER A 46 -4.42 -8.61 9.40
CA SER A 46 -5.49 -9.07 8.50
C SER A 46 -6.05 -7.90 7.67
N TYR A 47 -6.51 -8.16 6.43
CA TYR A 47 -6.98 -7.09 5.53
C TYR A 47 -8.01 -6.16 6.18
N GLY A 48 -7.73 -4.86 6.13
CA GLY A 48 -8.64 -3.78 6.50
C GLY A 48 -9.91 -3.72 5.65
N GLY A 49 -10.88 -2.90 6.08
CA GLY A 49 -12.15 -2.72 5.36
C GLY A 49 -11.98 -2.41 3.88
N ALA A 50 -11.16 -1.40 3.54
CA ALA A 50 -10.93 -0.98 2.16
C ALA A 50 -10.20 -2.06 1.33
N SER A 51 -9.21 -2.73 1.92
CA SER A 51 -8.50 -3.84 1.28
C SER A 51 -9.41 -5.05 1.02
N ARG A 52 -10.35 -5.38 1.93
CA ARG A 52 -11.31 -6.47 1.69
C ARG A 52 -12.26 -6.14 0.54
N TRP A 53 -12.73 -4.90 0.47
CA TRP A 53 -13.51 -4.42 -0.67
C TRP A 53 -12.75 -4.60 -1.97
N TRP A 54 -11.48 -4.15 -2.01
CA TRP A 54 -10.64 -4.29 -3.21
C TRP A 54 -10.46 -5.76 -3.59
N LEU A 55 -10.09 -6.60 -2.61
CA LEU A 55 -9.87 -8.04 -2.79
C LEU A 55 -11.08 -8.74 -3.42
N HIS A 56 -12.31 -8.41 -3.01
CA HIS A 56 -13.52 -9.00 -3.59
C HIS A 56 -13.54 -8.80 -5.12
N TYR A 57 -13.37 -7.57 -5.59
CA TYR A 57 -13.41 -7.26 -7.02
C TYR A 57 -12.16 -7.76 -7.76
N SER A 58 -11.00 -7.82 -7.11
CA SER A 58 -9.80 -8.43 -7.69
C SER A 58 -9.95 -9.92 -7.93
N LEU A 59 -10.54 -10.66 -6.97
CA LEU A 59 -10.81 -12.09 -7.13
C LEU A 59 -11.82 -12.34 -8.26
N LYS A 60 -12.82 -11.46 -8.40
CA LYS A 60 -13.74 -11.50 -9.54
C LYS A 60 -13.00 -11.29 -10.86
N SER A 61 -12.18 -10.25 -10.97
CA SER A 61 -11.36 -9.98 -12.17
C SER A 61 -10.43 -11.15 -12.50
N LEU A 62 -9.74 -11.72 -11.50
CA LEU A 62 -8.86 -12.86 -11.68
C LEU A 62 -9.62 -14.10 -12.17
N SER A 63 -10.81 -14.35 -11.61
CA SER A 63 -11.68 -15.45 -12.06
C SER A 63 -12.05 -15.29 -13.54
N ASP A 64 -12.41 -14.08 -13.96
CA ASP A 64 -12.71 -13.78 -15.36
C ASP A 64 -11.47 -14.00 -16.24
N GLU A 65 -10.30 -13.51 -15.84
CA GLU A 65 -9.03 -13.73 -16.56
C GLU A 65 -8.67 -15.21 -16.70
N LEU A 66 -8.75 -15.98 -15.61
CA LEU A 66 -8.47 -17.42 -15.61
C LEU A 66 -9.41 -18.19 -16.53
N SER A 67 -10.67 -17.78 -16.63
CA SER A 67 -11.67 -18.44 -17.48
C SER A 67 -11.30 -18.41 -18.98
N TYR A 68 -10.67 -17.32 -19.45
CA TYR A 68 -10.15 -17.23 -20.82
C TYR A 68 -9.04 -18.26 -21.10
N HIS A 69 -8.31 -18.65 -20.05
CA HIS A 69 -7.27 -19.69 -20.10
C HIS A 69 -7.79 -21.09 -19.79
N GLY A 70 -9.12 -21.26 -19.69
CA GLY A 70 -9.76 -22.54 -19.42
C GLY A 70 -9.63 -23.01 -17.97
N LEU A 71 -9.29 -22.10 -17.04
CA LEU A 71 -9.14 -22.40 -15.61
C LEU A 71 -10.30 -21.81 -14.80
N LYS A 72 -10.65 -22.48 -13.71
CA LYS A 72 -11.64 -22.00 -12.73
C LYS A 72 -10.93 -21.63 -11.44
N LEU A 73 -11.14 -20.41 -10.95
CA LEU A 73 -10.66 -20.01 -9.63
C LEU A 73 -11.46 -20.75 -8.55
N THR A 74 -10.77 -21.55 -7.75
CA THR A 74 -11.30 -22.26 -6.59
C THR A 74 -11.10 -21.41 -5.36
N LEU A 75 -12.17 -21.11 -4.64
CA LEU A 75 -12.16 -20.34 -3.40
C LEU A 75 -12.31 -21.27 -2.19
N ARG A 76 -11.50 -21.01 -1.16
CA ARG A 76 -11.53 -21.68 0.15
C ARG A 76 -11.36 -20.67 1.27
N LYS A 77 -11.82 -21.02 2.46
CA LYS A 77 -11.70 -20.20 3.68
C LYS A 77 -11.28 -21.09 4.85
N GLY A 78 -10.28 -20.68 5.64
CA GLY A 78 -9.76 -21.44 6.79
C GLY A 78 -8.25 -21.63 6.75
N SER A 79 -7.72 -22.63 7.47
CA SER A 79 -6.27 -22.85 7.53
C SER A 79 -5.69 -23.30 6.19
N SER A 80 -4.67 -22.58 5.73
CA SER A 80 -4.02 -22.81 4.44
C SER A 80 -3.42 -24.21 4.35
N ILE A 81 -2.74 -24.68 5.40
CA ILE A 81 -2.14 -26.02 5.40
C ILE A 81 -3.22 -27.11 5.35
N SER A 82 -4.26 -27.03 6.19
CA SER A 82 -5.34 -28.03 6.21
C SER A 82 -6.07 -28.11 4.88
N ILE A 83 -6.30 -26.97 4.24
CA ILE A 83 -6.97 -26.89 2.93
C ILE A 83 -6.09 -27.47 1.81
N LEU A 84 -4.79 -27.16 1.82
CA LEU A 84 -3.85 -27.74 0.86
C LEU A 84 -3.77 -29.27 1.01
N GLU A 85 -3.68 -29.77 2.24
CA GLU A 85 -3.64 -31.21 2.52
C GLU A 85 -4.92 -31.93 2.09
N ASP A 86 -6.09 -31.36 2.37
CA ASP A 86 -7.39 -31.89 1.93
C ASP A 86 -7.47 -31.97 0.40
N LEU A 87 -7.07 -30.91 -0.30
CA LEU A 87 -7.05 -30.89 -1.77
C LEU A 87 -6.06 -31.91 -2.34
N ILE A 88 -4.86 -32.02 -1.76
CA ILE A 88 -3.86 -33.02 -2.17
C ILE A 88 -4.42 -34.43 -1.99
N GLN A 89 -5.04 -34.73 -0.85
CA GLN A 89 -5.63 -36.04 -0.56
C GLN A 89 -6.77 -36.38 -1.53
N LYS A 90 -7.68 -35.44 -1.77
CA LYS A 90 -8.86 -35.66 -2.64
C LYS A 90 -8.52 -35.76 -4.12
N THR A 91 -7.51 -35.03 -4.58
CA THR A 91 -7.22 -34.89 -6.02
C THR A 91 -5.98 -35.67 -6.47
N GLY A 92 -5.15 -36.12 -5.53
CA GLY A 92 -3.86 -36.73 -5.82
C GLY A 92 -2.84 -35.73 -6.38
N ALA A 93 -2.98 -34.44 -6.07
CA ALA A 93 -2.05 -33.40 -6.51
C ALA A 93 -0.62 -33.74 -6.08
N GLN A 94 0.35 -33.52 -6.97
CA GLN A 94 1.76 -33.81 -6.68
C GLN A 94 2.61 -32.58 -6.46
N ALA A 95 2.08 -31.41 -6.79
CA ALA A 95 2.80 -30.17 -6.73
C ALA A 95 1.91 -29.02 -6.25
N VAL A 96 2.50 -28.11 -5.48
CA VAL A 96 1.89 -26.84 -5.07
C VAL A 96 2.88 -25.72 -5.38
N TYR A 97 2.49 -24.81 -6.27
CA TYR A 97 3.30 -23.66 -6.67
C TYR A 97 2.67 -22.36 -6.21
N TRP A 98 3.52 -21.41 -5.80
CA TRP A 98 3.08 -20.10 -5.36
C TRP A 98 4.14 -19.01 -5.56
N ASN A 99 3.76 -17.75 -5.44
CA ASN A 99 4.70 -16.61 -5.48
C ASN A 99 5.06 -16.13 -4.06
N ARG A 100 6.30 -15.70 -3.82
CA ARG A 100 6.75 -15.31 -2.47
C ARG A 100 6.03 -14.04 -1.97
N ARG A 101 5.67 -14.03 -0.69
CA ARG A 101 5.34 -12.84 0.10
C ARG A 101 6.46 -12.60 1.10
N TYR A 102 6.67 -11.34 1.50
CA TYR A 102 7.84 -10.92 2.28
C TYR A 102 7.47 -10.38 3.68
N GLU A 103 6.22 -10.56 4.08
CA GLU A 103 5.76 -10.21 5.43
C GLU A 103 6.18 -11.30 6.43
N PRO A 104 6.53 -10.95 7.68
CA PRO A 104 7.08 -11.92 8.64
C PRO A 104 6.20 -13.16 8.88
N SER A 105 4.89 -12.96 9.08
CA SER A 105 3.92 -14.05 9.25
C SER A 105 3.83 -14.94 8.02
N SER A 106 3.79 -14.35 6.83
CA SER A 106 3.76 -15.06 5.56
C SER A 106 5.04 -15.88 5.31
N ILE A 107 6.23 -15.33 5.60
CA ILE A 107 7.50 -16.07 5.45
C ILE A 107 7.51 -17.30 6.36
N LYS A 108 7.10 -17.13 7.62
CA LYS A 108 7.04 -18.23 8.59
C LYS A 108 6.06 -19.32 8.13
N ARG A 109 4.83 -18.93 7.77
CA ARG A 109 3.80 -19.85 7.24
C ARG A 109 4.29 -20.60 6.01
N ASP A 110 4.82 -19.89 5.01
CA ASP A 110 5.26 -20.49 3.75
C ASP A 110 6.41 -21.49 3.95
N ALA A 111 7.29 -21.24 4.93
CA ALA A 111 8.36 -22.18 5.30
C ALA A 111 7.79 -23.46 5.94
N GLU A 112 6.86 -23.33 6.89
CA GLU A 112 6.20 -24.45 7.56
C GLU A 112 5.37 -25.31 6.58
N ILE A 113 4.61 -24.66 5.69
CA ILE A 113 3.84 -25.35 4.64
C ILE A 113 4.79 -26.10 3.70
N LYS A 114 5.86 -25.45 3.22
CA LYS A 114 6.81 -26.07 2.29
C LYS A 114 7.46 -27.32 2.89
N GLU A 115 7.92 -27.23 4.14
CA GLU A 115 8.50 -28.36 4.86
C GLU A 115 7.50 -29.51 5.01
N THR A 116 6.26 -29.21 5.44
CA THR A 116 5.20 -30.20 5.61
C THR A 116 4.86 -30.92 4.31
N LEU A 117 4.80 -30.19 3.20
CA LEU A 117 4.53 -30.76 1.87
C LEU A 117 5.70 -31.64 1.40
N HIS A 118 6.95 -31.21 1.60
CA HIS A 118 8.13 -31.99 1.23
C HIS A 118 8.21 -33.31 2.00
N GLN A 119 7.91 -33.31 3.31
CA GLN A 119 7.84 -34.52 4.13
C GLN A 119 6.80 -35.53 3.63
N LYS A 120 5.75 -35.05 2.96
CA LYS A 120 4.71 -35.87 2.31
C LYS A 120 5.03 -36.25 0.87
N GLY A 121 6.22 -35.92 0.38
CA GLY A 121 6.64 -36.19 -1.01
C GLY A 121 5.91 -35.34 -2.05
N ILE A 122 5.33 -34.20 -1.64
CA ILE A 122 4.66 -33.24 -2.51
C ILE A 122 5.66 -32.17 -2.92
N GLU A 123 5.78 -31.90 -4.22
CA GLU A 123 6.65 -30.86 -4.72
C GLU A 123 6.11 -29.47 -4.37
N ALA A 124 6.88 -28.69 -3.61
CA ALA A 124 6.49 -27.33 -3.25
C ALA A 124 7.52 -26.32 -3.77
N LYS A 125 7.12 -25.45 -4.72
CA LYS A 125 7.99 -24.42 -5.33
C LYS A 125 7.41 -23.03 -5.16
N SER A 126 8.30 -22.07 -4.90
CA SER A 126 7.94 -20.65 -4.71
C SER A 126 8.81 -19.73 -5.54
N TYR A 127 8.24 -18.70 -6.17
CA TYR A 127 8.93 -17.82 -7.12
C TYR A 127 8.85 -16.33 -6.75
N ASN A 128 9.78 -15.50 -7.26
CA ASN A 128 9.67 -14.05 -7.12
C ASN A 128 8.69 -13.49 -8.16
N ALA A 129 7.59 -12.90 -7.73
CA ALA A 129 6.64 -12.23 -8.62
C ALA A 129 6.42 -10.75 -8.30
N ASN A 130 6.69 -10.35 -7.06
CA ASN A 130 6.22 -9.07 -6.53
C ASN A 130 7.35 -8.09 -6.21
N LEU A 131 8.61 -8.45 -6.47
CA LEU A 131 9.77 -7.55 -6.34
C LEU A 131 10.61 -7.56 -7.62
N LEU A 132 11.35 -6.47 -7.83
CA LEU A 132 12.40 -6.39 -8.86
C LEU A 132 13.63 -7.19 -8.42
N PHE A 133 14.00 -7.08 -7.15
CA PHE A 133 15.17 -7.74 -6.56
C PHE A 133 14.78 -8.49 -5.30
N GLU A 134 15.39 -9.64 -5.08
CA GLU A 134 15.19 -10.38 -3.83
C GLU A 134 15.90 -9.65 -2.67
N PRO A 135 15.26 -9.42 -1.50
CA PRO A 135 15.83 -8.64 -0.40
C PRO A 135 17.19 -9.15 0.09
N TRP A 136 17.44 -10.46 0.02
CA TRP A 136 18.72 -11.08 0.42
C TRP A 136 19.82 -10.98 -0.65
N THR A 137 19.48 -10.59 -1.89
CA THR A 137 20.47 -10.41 -2.96
C THR A 137 21.09 -9.01 -2.99
N VAL A 138 20.53 -8.07 -2.22
CA VAL A 138 20.98 -6.68 -2.15
C VAL A 138 21.64 -6.43 -0.79
N SER A 139 22.94 -6.14 -0.77
CA SER A 139 23.66 -5.81 0.47
C SER A 139 24.74 -4.77 0.22
N ASN A 140 25.18 -4.10 1.29
CA ASN A 140 26.28 -3.14 1.19
C ASN A 140 27.64 -3.86 1.07
N LYS A 141 28.73 -3.10 0.90
CA LYS A 141 30.09 -3.65 0.77
C LYS A 141 30.54 -4.51 1.97
N GLN A 142 29.90 -4.36 3.14
CA GLN A 142 30.15 -5.15 4.35
C GLN A 142 29.18 -6.34 4.49
N LYS A 143 28.39 -6.67 3.46
CA LYS A 143 27.33 -7.68 3.47
C LYS A 143 26.23 -7.43 4.52
N LYS A 144 26.04 -6.18 4.94
CA LYS A 144 24.96 -5.76 5.84
C LYS A 144 23.79 -5.17 5.06
N PRO A 145 22.55 -5.23 5.59
CA PRO A 145 21.41 -4.60 4.96
C PRO A 145 21.54 -3.08 4.93
N PHE A 146 20.99 -2.45 3.89
CA PHE A 146 20.88 -1.00 3.82
C PHE A 146 19.79 -0.45 4.74
N GLN A 147 20.05 0.70 5.35
CA GLN A 147 19.07 1.50 6.10
C GLN A 147 18.93 2.94 5.54
N VAL A 148 19.48 3.19 4.35
CA VAL A 148 19.41 4.49 3.65
C VAL A 148 19.04 4.23 2.20
N PHE A 149 18.05 4.94 1.66
CA PHE A 149 17.49 4.67 0.34
C PHE A 149 18.47 4.88 -0.81
N THR A 150 19.17 6.02 -0.82
CA THR A 150 20.05 6.38 -1.95
C THR A 150 21.14 5.33 -2.24
N PRO A 151 21.93 4.85 -1.27
CA PRO A 151 22.92 3.81 -1.55
C PRO A 151 22.27 2.46 -1.89
N PHE A 152 21.12 2.11 -1.28
CA PHE A 152 20.35 0.92 -1.64
C PHE A 152 19.97 0.95 -3.13
N TRP A 153 19.32 2.03 -3.58
CA TRP A 153 18.83 2.13 -4.94
C TRP A 153 19.97 2.19 -5.97
N LYS A 154 21.06 2.89 -5.66
CA LYS A 154 22.27 2.87 -6.49
C LYS A 154 22.84 1.45 -6.63
N THR A 155 22.84 0.67 -5.56
CA THR A 155 23.26 -0.74 -5.63
C THR A 155 22.31 -1.57 -6.49
N CYS A 156 20.99 -1.44 -6.32
CA CYS A 156 20.00 -2.14 -7.16
C CYS A 156 20.22 -1.83 -8.65
N LEU A 157 20.41 -0.56 -9.02
CA LEU A 157 20.67 -0.16 -10.40
C LEU A 157 22.00 -0.66 -10.98
N SER A 158 22.95 -1.09 -10.13
CA SER A 158 24.22 -1.69 -10.56
C SER A 158 24.17 -3.22 -10.72
N LEU A 159 23.11 -3.86 -10.25
CA LEU A 159 22.89 -5.29 -10.43
C LEU A 159 22.40 -5.58 -11.85
N PRO A 160 22.45 -6.86 -12.30
CA PRO A 160 21.79 -7.26 -13.54
C PRO A 160 20.33 -6.81 -13.54
N GLU A 161 19.86 -6.40 -14.72
CA GLU A 161 18.49 -5.91 -14.86
C GLU A 161 17.47 -6.97 -14.39
N PRO A 162 16.36 -6.55 -13.74
CA PRO A 162 15.31 -7.48 -13.36
C PRO A 162 14.83 -8.31 -14.55
N ALA A 163 14.51 -9.57 -14.30
CA ALA A 163 14.05 -10.49 -15.33
C ALA A 163 12.92 -9.88 -16.18
N LYS A 164 12.91 -10.17 -17.48
CA LYS A 164 11.81 -9.72 -18.34
C LYS A 164 10.48 -10.36 -17.88
N PRO A 165 9.36 -9.64 -17.97
CA PRO A 165 8.07 -10.19 -17.57
C PRO A 165 7.74 -11.45 -18.37
N THR A 166 7.28 -12.52 -17.72
CA THR A 166 6.90 -13.74 -18.44
C THR A 166 5.59 -13.52 -19.21
N HIS A 167 5.56 -13.91 -20.48
CA HIS A 167 4.32 -13.88 -21.27
C HIS A 167 3.32 -14.92 -20.75
N THR A 168 2.04 -14.58 -20.83
CA THR A 168 0.98 -15.56 -20.62
C THR A 168 1.05 -16.65 -21.68
N PRO A 169 1.07 -17.95 -21.30
CA PRO A 169 1.08 -19.04 -22.27
C PRO A 169 -0.12 -18.98 -23.21
N ARG A 170 0.12 -19.24 -24.50
CA ARG A 170 -0.94 -19.32 -25.50
C ARG A 170 -1.71 -20.64 -25.33
N GLY A 171 -3.03 -20.57 -25.26
CA GLY A 171 -3.91 -21.74 -25.22
C GLY A 171 -4.66 -21.93 -23.91
N LYS A 172 -5.48 -22.98 -23.85
CA LYS A 172 -6.24 -23.38 -22.66
C LYS A 172 -5.48 -24.44 -21.87
N SER A 173 -5.46 -24.27 -20.55
CA SER A 173 -4.97 -25.29 -19.63
C SER A 173 -6.09 -26.26 -19.26
N GLU A 174 -5.74 -27.50 -18.91
CA GLU A 174 -6.70 -28.48 -18.42
C GLU A 174 -7.05 -28.16 -16.95
N ASN A 175 -8.30 -27.78 -16.67
CA ASN A 175 -8.78 -27.53 -15.31
C ASN A 175 -9.10 -28.85 -14.59
N ARG A 176 -8.70 -28.96 -13.33
CA ARG A 176 -9.20 -30.00 -12.42
C ARG A 176 -10.31 -29.41 -11.56
N ASP A 177 -11.54 -29.85 -11.81
CA ASP A 177 -12.69 -29.40 -11.02
C ASP A 177 -12.62 -29.94 -9.59
N VAL A 178 -12.83 -29.03 -8.64
CA VAL A 178 -13.00 -29.29 -7.22
C VAL A 178 -14.16 -28.43 -6.72
N GLU A 179 -14.73 -28.79 -5.58
CA GLU A 179 -15.70 -27.94 -4.87
C GLU A 179 -15.13 -26.53 -4.71
N SER A 180 -15.96 -25.49 -4.65
CA SER A 180 -15.53 -24.10 -4.45
C SER A 180 -16.59 -23.36 -3.67
N LEU A 181 -16.14 -22.50 -2.75
CA LEU A 181 -17.01 -21.46 -2.22
C LEU A 181 -17.41 -20.49 -3.33
N SER A 182 -18.54 -19.82 -3.15
CA SER A 182 -18.86 -18.60 -3.89
C SER A 182 -18.03 -17.44 -3.37
N LEU A 183 -17.97 -16.35 -4.14
CA LEU A 183 -17.28 -15.14 -3.71
C LEU A 183 -17.99 -14.48 -2.51
N ASP A 184 -19.31 -14.60 -2.43
CA ASP A 184 -20.12 -14.04 -1.34
C ASP A 184 -19.87 -14.77 0.00
N ASP A 185 -19.56 -16.07 -0.04
CA ASP A 185 -19.22 -16.86 1.16
C ASP A 185 -17.95 -16.37 1.87
N LEU A 186 -17.11 -15.57 1.20
CA LEU A 186 -15.93 -14.98 1.81
C LEU A 186 -16.27 -13.83 2.78
N ASP A 187 -17.46 -13.21 2.67
CA ASP A 187 -17.95 -12.07 3.47
C ASP A 187 -16.96 -10.87 3.46
N LEU A 188 -16.48 -10.52 2.26
CA LEU A 188 -15.47 -9.46 2.08
C LEU A 188 -16.07 -8.04 1.98
N LEU A 189 -17.28 -7.93 1.44
CA LEU A 189 -17.94 -6.63 1.22
C LEU A 189 -18.56 -6.10 2.52
N PRO A 190 -18.62 -4.77 2.69
CA PRO A 190 -19.15 -4.20 3.92
C PRO A 190 -20.67 -4.36 4.04
N LYS A 191 -21.15 -4.54 5.27
CA LYS A 191 -22.59 -4.63 5.58
C LYS A 191 -23.29 -3.28 5.56
N ILE A 192 -22.54 -2.20 5.84
CA ILE A 192 -22.99 -0.81 5.72
C ILE A 192 -22.27 -0.24 4.51
N GLN A 193 -23.00 0.41 3.60
CA GLN A 193 -22.46 0.93 2.33
C GLN A 193 -21.62 2.21 2.52
N TRP A 194 -20.51 2.13 3.27
CA TRP A 194 -19.53 3.21 3.40
C TRP A 194 -18.58 3.30 2.20
N ASP A 195 -18.60 2.29 1.33
CA ASP A 195 -17.68 2.08 0.21
C ASP A 195 -18.13 2.74 -1.11
N GLN A 196 -19.26 3.46 -1.13
CA GLN A 196 -19.80 4.07 -2.35
C GLN A 196 -18.79 5.00 -3.07
N GLY A 197 -18.03 5.79 -2.31
CA GLY A 197 -16.99 6.66 -2.88
C GLY A 197 -15.79 5.88 -3.42
N ILE A 198 -15.47 4.72 -2.81
CA ILE A 198 -14.43 3.81 -3.30
C ILE A 198 -14.88 3.16 -4.60
N GLN A 199 -16.12 2.66 -4.66
CA GLN A 199 -16.73 2.09 -5.87
C GLN A 199 -16.76 3.08 -7.03
N ALA A 200 -17.03 4.36 -6.75
CA ALA A 200 -17.03 5.41 -7.78
C ALA A 200 -15.61 5.74 -8.28
N GLN A 201 -14.58 5.57 -7.45
CA GLN A 201 -13.21 5.97 -7.76
C GLN A 201 -12.37 4.85 -8.38
N TRP A 202 -12.67 3.58 -8.10
CA TRP A 202 -11.78 2.47 -8.39
C TRP A 202 -12.45 1.31 -9.11
N LYS A 203 -11.66 0.64 -9.95
CA LYS A 203 -12.01 -0.62 -10.59
C LYS A 203 -10.85 -1.61 -10.43
N PRO A 204 -10.89 -2.48 -9.41
CA PRO A 204 -9.84 -3.47 -9.18
C PRO A 204 -9.68 -4.46 -10.34
N GLY A 205 -8.45 -4.95 -10.55
CA GLY A 205 -8.12 -5.97 -11.55
C GLY A 205 -6.93 -5.61 -12.45
N ALA A 206 -6.20 -6.64 -12.90
CA ALA A 206 -5.04 -6.49 -13.79
C ALA A 206 -5.33 -5.77 -15.12
N PRO A 207 -6.51 -5.91 -15.77
CA PRO A 207 -6.82 -5.16 -16.99
C PRO A 207 -6.82 -3.65 -16.77
N GLU A 208 -7.40 -3.18 -15.66
CA GLU A 208 -7.45 -1.74 -15.34
C GLU A 208 -6.05 -1.23 -14.96
N ALA A 209 -5.26 -2.01 -14.22
CA ALA A 209 -3.88 -1.66 -13.89
C ALA A 209 -3.05 -1.34 -15.15
N LYS A 210 -3.16 -2.20 -16.18
CA LYS A 210 -2.46 -2.02 -17.46
C LYS A 210 -2.93 -0.77 -18.21
N LYS A 211 -4.25 -0.53 -18.23
CA LYS A 211 -4.83 0.67 -18.85
C LYS A 211 -4.30 1.95 -18.17
N ILE A 212 -4.33 2.00 -16.85
CA ILE A 212 -3.82 3.14 -16.07
C ILE A 212 -2.33 3.36 -16.32
N LEU A 213 -1.52 2.30 -16.35
CA LEU A 213 -0.09 2.41 -16.67
C LEU A 213 0.13 3.00 -18.07
N HIS A 214 -0.61 2.52 -19.06
CA HIS A 214 -0.53 3.02 -20.43
C HIS A 214 -0.90 4.50 -20.51
N GLU A 215 -2.05 4.91 -19.97
CA GLU A 215 -2.48 6.32 -19.94
C GLU A 215 -1.48 7.22 -19.20
N PHE A 216 -0.98 6.78 -18.03
CA PHE A 216 0.03 7.52 -17.27
C PHE A 216 1.33 7.72 -18.06
N SER A 217 1.74 6.71 -18.85
CA SER A 217 2.97 6.74 -19.64
C SER A 217 2.94 7.69 -20.84
N GLN A 218 1.74 8.11 -21.28
CA GLN A 218 1.59 8.97 -22.45
C GLN A 218 1.94 10.44 -22.16
N ASP A 219 1.69 10.93 -20.94
CA ASP A 219 1.91 12.34 -20.59
C ASP A 219 2.41 12.52 -19.13
N ALA A 220 1.58 12.15 -18.15
CA ALA A 220 1.81 12.50 -16.75
C ALA A 220 3.17 12.03 -16.19
N ILE A 221 3.72 10.92 -16.70
CA ILE A 221 5.05 10.43 -16.33
C ILE A 221 6.18 11.44 -16.61
N TYR A 222 6.08 12.21 -17.70
CA TYR A 222 7.10 13.18 -18.09
C TYR A 222 7.14 14.40 -17.18
N HIS A 223 5.99 14.74 -16.59
CA HIS A 223 5.81 15.82 -15.62
C HIS A 223 5.80 15.34 -14.17
N TYR A 224 6.16 14.08 -13.94
CA TYR A 224 6.04 13.44 -12.63
C TYR A 224 6.90 14.15 -11.56
N LYS A 225 8.10 14.60 -11.92
CA LYS A 225 9.02 15.27 -10.98
C LYS A 225 8.40 16.55 -10.41
N GLU A 226 7.70 17.33 -11.22
CA GLU A 226 7.09 18.59 -10.84
C GLU A 226 5.71 18.39 -10.19
N ARG A 227 4.90 17.46 -10.72
CA ARG A 227 3.50 17.29 -10.30
C ARG A 227 3.30 16.32 -9.14
N ARG A 228 4.24 15.42 -8.83
CA ARG A 228 4.08 14.40 -7.76
C ARG A 228 3.87 14.93 -6.35
N ASP A 229 4.16 16.21 -6.11
CA ASP A 229 3.98 16.87 -4.83
C ASP A 229 2.70 17.73 -4.76
N ARG A 230 1.95 17.84 -5.87
CA ARG A 230 0.75 18.67 -6.03
C ARG A 230 -0.52 17.83 -5.99
N PRO A 231 -1.17 17.66 -4.81
CA PRO A 231 -2.41 16.87 -4.69
C PRO A 231 -3.59 17.41 -5.50
N ASP A 232 -3.57 18.69 -5.88
CA ASP A 232 -4.56 19.35 -6.72
C ASP A 232 -4.40 19.02 -8.22
N LEU A 233 -3.28 18.40 -8.62
CA LEU A 233 -3.01 18.05 -10.01
C LEU A 233 -3.08 16.54 -10.25
N ALA A 234 -3.49 16.16 -11.46
CA ALA A 234 -3.34 14.80 -11.96
C ALA A 234 -1.86 14.53 -12.31
N GLY A 235 -1.05 14.19 -11.30
CA GLY A 235 0.40 14.05 -11.43
C GLY A 235 0.98 12.68 -11.10
N VAL A 236 0.17 11.71 -10.67
CA VAL A 236 0.63 10.42 -10.15
C VAL A 236 -0.08 9.24 -10.80
N SER A 237 0.57 8.07 -10.84
CA SER A 237 0.05 6.90 -11.55
C SER A 237 -1.16 6.22 -10.90
N LYS A 238 -1.38 6.41 -9.59
CA LYS A 238 -2.42 5.71 -8.83
C LYS A 238 -2.35 4.16 -8.93
N LEU A 239 -1.16 3.61 -9.21
CA LEU A 239 -0.95 2.16 -9.36
C LEU A 239 -0.68 1.41 -8.03
N SER A 240 -0.63 2.10 -6.89
CA SER A 240 -0.27 1.48 -5.60
C SER A 240 -1.20 0.34 -5.15
N PRO A 241 -2.54 0.40 -5.29
CA PRO A 241 -3.40 -0.73 -4.91
C PRO A 241 -3.16 -1.96 -5.79
N TYR A 242 -3.04 -1.73 -7.12
CA TYR A 242 -2.77 -2.78 -8.10
C TYR A 242 -1.42 -3.47 -7.86
N LEU A 243 -0.41 -2.71 -7.43
CA LEU A 243 0.90 -3.24 -7.03
C LEU A 243 0.83 -4.06 -5.73
N HIS A 244 -0.01 -3.65 -4.77
CA HIS A 244 -0.18 -4.34 -3.49
C HIS A 244 -0.85 -5.71 -3.67
N PHE A 245 -1.94 -5.78 -4.43
CA PHE A 245 -2.63 -7.05 -4.72
C PHE A 245 -1.96 -7.87 -5.84
N GLY A 246 -0.87 -7.37 -6.40
CA GLY A 246 -0.12 -8.03 -7.46
C GLY A 246 -0.93 -8.21 -8.74
N GLU A 247 -1.83 -7.28 -9.04
CA GLU A 247 -2.58 -7.18 -10.30
C GLU A 247 -1.69 -6.67 -11.43
N ILE A 248 -0.60 -5.96 -11.08
CA ILE A 248 0.49 -5.64 -11.99
C ILE A 248 1.83 -5.87 -11.27
N SER A 249 2.78 -6.50 -11.93
CA SER A 249 4.10 -6.72 -11.33
C SER A 249 4.97 -5.46 -11.44
N PRO A 250 5.89 -5.22 -10.50
CA PRO A 250 6.85 -4.13 -10.64
C PRO A 250 7.76 -4.31 -11.87
N ARG A 251 8.02 -5.56 -12.30
CA ARG A 251 8.80 -5.84 -13.53
C ARG A 251 8.04 -5.43 -14.78
N MET A 252 6.72 -5.65 -14.83
CA MET A 252 5.88 -5.17 -15.93
C MET A 252 5.97 -3.66 -16.05
N ILE A 253 5.82 -2.93 -14.93
CA ILE A 253 5.94 -1.46 -14.94
C ILE A 253 7.35 -1.03 -15.39
N TRP A 254 8.40 -1.62 -14.79
CA TRP A 254 9.79 -1.30 -15.09
C TRP A 254 10.11 -1.46 -16.58
N HIS A 255 9.82 -2.64 -17.14
CA HIS A 255 10.12 -2.95 -18.54
C HIS A 255 9.20 -2.19 -19.50
N PHE A 256 7.93 -1.96 -19.14
CA PHE A 256 7.02 -1.17 -19.96
C PHE A 256 7.51 0.27 -20.10
N VAL A 257 7.84 0.92 -18.98
CA VAL A 257 8.34 2.31 -18.99
C VAL A 257 9.67 2.41 -19.75
N LYS A 258 10.60 1.48 -19.53
CA LYS A 258 11.88 1.48 -20.27
C LYS A 258 11.70 1.29 -21.78
N ALA A 259 10.66 0.57 -22.21
CA ALA A 259 10.40 0.31 -23.63
C ALA A 259 9.59 1.42 -24.32
N HIS A 260 8.73 2.14 -23.59
CA HIS A 260 7.76 3.07 -24.19
C HIS A 260 7.97 4.54 -23.81
N CYS A 261 8.85 4.84 -22.86
CA CYS A 261 9.15 6.20 -22.44
C CYS A 261 10.63 6.54 -22.64
N ASP A 262 10.92 7.83 -22.82
CA ASP A 262 12.29 8.35 -22.80
C ASP A 262 12.83 8.38 -21.36
N ILE A 263 13.61 7.37 -21.00
CA ILE A 263 14.20 7.20 -19.65
C ILE A 263 15.17 8.32 -19.25
N HIS A 264 15.62 9.15 -20.20
CA HIS A 264 16.50 10.29 -19.92
C HIS A 264 15.72 11.52 -19.45
N LYS A 265 14.38 11.49 -19.52
CA LYS A 265 13.53 12.55 -18.95
C LYS A 265 13.50 12.42 -17.44
N GLU A 266 13.73 13.55 -16.75
CA GLU A 266 13.80 13.59 -15.29
C GLU A 266 12.51 13.08 -14.61
N GLY A 267 11.34 13.32 -15.21
CA GLY A 267 10.07 12.78 -14.71
C GLY A 267 10.03 11.26 -14.69
N VAL A 268 10.51 10.62 -15.77
CA VAL A 268 10.55 9.16 -15.92
C VAL A 268 11.53 8.53 -14.93
N GLU A 269 12.74 9.08 -14.80
CA GLU A 269 13.72 8.63 -13.79
C GLU A 269 13.14 8.78 -12.37
N CYS A 270 12.52 9.92 -12.08
CA CYS A 270 11.89 10.20 -10.78
C CYS A 270 10.78 9.19 -10.45
N TYR A 271 9.98 8.79 -11.46
CA TYR A 271 8.94 7.77 -11.32
C TYR A 271 9.53 6.38 -11.04
N LEU A 272 10.52 5.93 -11.82
CA LEU A 272 11.19 4.63 -11.60
C LEU A 272 11.86 4.56 -10.22
N ARG A 273 12.40 5.69 -9.74
CA ARG A 273 12.92 5.79 -8.37
C ARG A 273 11.85 5.53 -7.30
N GLN A 274 10.56 5.80 -7.56
CA GLN A 274 9.49 5.47 -6.61
C GLN A 274 9.21 3.97 -6.54
N LEU A 275 9.39 3.21 -7.62
CA LEU A 275 9.41 1.75 -7.54
C LEU A 275 10.55 1.28 -6.63
N GLY A 276 11.70 1.95 -6.70
CA GLY A 276 12.81 1.71 -5.78
C GLY A 276 12.43 1.92 -4.31
N TRP A 277 11.60 2.92 -3.97
CA TRP A 277 11.13 3.13 -2.60
C TRP A 277 10.27 1.96 -2.10
N ARG A 278 9.42 1.40 -2.97
CA ARG A 278 8.67 0.17 -2.67
C ARG A 278 9.62 -1.01 -2.42
N GLU A 279 10.63 -1.20 -3.26
CA GLU A 279 11.64 -2.26 -3.06
C GLU A 279 12.39 -2.05 -1.73
N PHE A 280 12.72 -0.81 -1.39
CA PHE A 280 13.40 -0.48 -0.15
C PHE A 280 12.52 -0.76 1.09
N ALA A 281 11.22 -0.51 1.00
CA ALA A 281 10.27 -0.85 2.05
C ALA A 281 10.28 -2.36 2.35
N HIS A 282 10.19 -3.21 1.31
CA HIS A 282 10.26 -4.66 1.48
C HIS A 282 11.64 -5.14 1.94
N HIS A 283 12.71 -4.50 1.47
CA HIS A 283 14.07 -4.76 1.96
C HIS A 283 14.16 -4.55 3.48
N LEU A 284 13.65 -3.42 3.98
CA LEU A 284 13.66 -3.13 5.41
C LEU A 284 12.78 -4.09 6.20
N LEU A 285 11.55 -4.37 5.74
CA LEU A 285 10.65 -5.29 6.44
C LEU A 285 11.27 -6.70 6.55
N TYR A 286 11.93 -7.17 5.48
CA TYR A 286 12.60 -8.47 5.47
C TYR A 286 13.76 -8.54 6.47
N HIS A 287 14.63 -7.51 6.50
CA HIS A 287 15.81 -7.49 7.35
C HIS A 287 15.54 -7.05 8.79
N PHE A 288 14.43 -6.35 9.03
CA PHE A 288 13.99 -5.84 10.34
C PHE A 288 12.51 -6.19 10.59
N PRO A 289 12.17 -7.47 10.78
CA PRO A 289 10.78 -7.95 10.79
C PRO A 289 9.95 -7.48 12.00
N HIS A 290 10.59 -6.95 13.04
CA HIS A 290 9.91 -6.37 14.21
C HIS A 290 9.33 -4.97 13.94
N THR A 291 9.69 -4.34 12.81
CA THR A 291 9.37 -2.93 12.54
C THR A 291 7.88 -2.58 12.41
N PRO A 292 6.97 -3.48 12.00
CA PRO A 292 5.55 -3.18 12.06
C PRO A 292 5.05 -2.84 13.48
N GLU A 293 5.66 -3.47 14.48
CA GLU A 293 5.24 -3.36 15.88
C GLU A 293 6.15 -2.46 16.70
N ASN A 294 7.44 -2.36 16.36
CA ASN A 294 8.45 -1.65 17.15
C ASN A 294 9.26 -0.67 16.28
N PRO A 295 9.67 0.50 16.79
CA PRO A 295 10.51 1.43 16.05
C PRO A 295 11.86 0.79 15.72
N LEU A 296 12.40 1.07 14.53
CA LEU A 296 13.76 0.63 14.18
C LEU A 296 14.82 1.25 15.12
N ARG A 297 14.55 2.44 15.63
CA ARG A 297 15.33 3.10 16.69
C ARG A 297 14.70 2.83 18.06
N GLU A 298 15.24 1.84 18.77
CA GLU A 298 14.71 1.34 20.05
C GLU A 298 14.46 2.43 21.11
N ASN A 299 15.23 3.53 21.12
CA ASN A 299 15.01 4.60 22.09
C ASN A 299 13.63 5.28 21.96
N PHE A 300 13.00 5.21 20.77
CA PHE A 300 11.65 5.73 20.53
C PHE A 300 10.54 4.88 21.16
N ASP A 301 10.83 3.68 21.68
CA ASP A 301 9.82 2.91 22.43
C ASP A 301 9.36 3.63 23.69
N ARG A 302 10.22 4.48 24.25
CA ARG A 302 9.94 5.28 25.45
C ARG A 302 9.40 6.68 25.12
N PHE A 303 9.05 6.94 23.86
CA PHE A 303 8.55 8.26 23.46
C PHE A 303 7.24 8.59 24.21
N PRO A 304 7.13 9.78 24.84
CA PRO A 304 5.98 10.12 25.68
C PRO A 304 4.77 10.52 24.83
N TRP A 305 4.15 9.55 24.16
CA TRP A 305 2.95 9.76 23.37
C TRP A 305 1.78 10.23 24.24
N ASN A 306 0.96 11.10 23.67
CA ASN A 306 -0.28 11.61 24.21
C ASN A 306 -1.42 10.62 23.96
N ASN A 307 -2.25 10.35 24.98
CA ASN A 307 -3.39 9.44 24.89
C ASN A 307 -4.73 10.20 24.89
N GLN A 308 -4.89 11.16 23.98
CA GLN A 308 -6.14 11.91 23.80
C GLN A 308 -7.00 11.29 22.70
N ALA A 309 -7.85 10.33 23.08
CA ALA A 309 -8.74 9.62 22.15
C ALA A 309 -9.65 10.57 21.33
N GLY A 310 -10.05 11.72 21.91
CA GLY A 310 -10.82 12.75 21.20
C GLY A 310 -10.06 13.38 20.02
N TRP A 311 -8.75 13.61 20.19
CA TRP A 311 -7.90 14.16 19.13
C TRP A 311 -7.65 13.14 18.02
N LEU A 312 -7.42 11.88 18.37
CA LEU A 312 -7.32 10.81 17.37
C LEU A 312 -8.58 10.73 16.52
N LYS A 313 -9.76 10.74 17.15
CA LYS A 313 -11.05 10.69 16.44
C LYS A 313 -11.28 11.92 15.56
N ALA A 314 -10.89 13.10 16.01
CA ALA A 314 -10.99 14.32 15.21
C ALA A 314 -10.05 14.28 14.00
N TRP A 315 -8.83 13.75 14.16
CA TRP A 315 -7.90 13.50 13.06
C TRP A 315 -8.47 12.49 12.05
N GLN A 316 -8.95 11.33 12.51
CA GLN A 316 -9.55 10.29 11.66
C GLN A 316 -10.72 10.84 10.81
N LYS A 317 -11.50 11.77 11.37
CA LYS A 317 -12.66 12.39 10.70
C LYS A 317 -12.35 13.61 9.85
N GLY A 318 -11.12 14.12 9.85
CA GLY A 318 -10.80 15.39 9.21
C GLY A 318 -11.56 16.57 9.82
N LEU A 319 -11.50 16.68 11.15
CA LEU A 319 -12.08 17.75 11.97
C LEU A 319 -11.01 18.37 12.90
N THR A 320 -9.79 18.51 12.39
CA THR A 320 -8.64 19.04 13.14
C THR A 320 -8.63 20.56 13.20
N GLY A 321 -9.38 21.21 12.30
CA GLY A 321 -9.34 22.65 12.12
C GLY A 321 -8.18 23.11 11.25
N TYR A 322 -7.34 22.20 10.72
CA TYR A 322 -6.30 22.47 9.73
C TYR A 322 -6.75 21.97 8.34
N PRO A 323 -7.14 22.87 7.42
CA PRO A 323 -7.83 22.50 6.19
C PRO A 323 -7.13 21.46 5.31
N ILE A 324 -5.81 21.56 5.12
CA ILE A 324 -5.06 20.58 4.31
C ILE A 324 -5.00 19.20 4.96
N VAL A 325 -4.99 19.12 6.29
CA VAL A 325 -5.03 17.87 7.04
C VAL A 325 -6.42 17.26 6.89
N ASP A 326 -7.46 18.06 7.12
CA ASP A 326 -8.86 17.65 7.05
C ASP A 326 -9.24 17.18 5.64
N ALA A 327 -8.80 17.92 4.61
CA ALA A 327 -8.97 17.54 3.20
C ALA A 327 -8.33 16.18 2.89
N GLY A 328 -7.11 15.94 3.36
CA GLY A 328 -6.44 14.64 3.20
C GLY A 328 -7.21 13.50 3.86
N MET A 329 -7.64 13.69 5.12
CA MET A 329 -8.38 12.66 5.87
C MET A 329 -9.75 12.37 5.26
N ARG A 330 -10.42 13.38 4.70
CA ARG A 330 -11.70 13.21 3.98
C ARG A 330 -11.51 12.55 2.61
N GLN A 331 -10.42 12.83 1.89
CA GLN A 331 -10.05 12.11 0.68
C GLN A 331 -9.84 10.62 0.98
N LEU A 332 -9.07 10.30 2.04
CA LEU A 332 -8.85 8.93 2.48
C LEU A 332 -10.16 8.22 2.76
N TRP A 333 -11.01 8.80 3.60
CA TRP A 333 -12.27 8.17 3.98
C TRP A 333 -13.19 7.94 2.78
N THR A 334 -13.29 8.92 1.88
CA THR A 334 -14.22 8.84 0.74
C THR A 334 -13.72 7.90 -0.35
N THR A 335 -12.41 7.87 -0.62
CA THR A 335 -11.86 7.17 -1.79
C THR A 335 -11.03 5.94 -1.45
N GLY A 336 -10.75 5.70 -0.18
CA GLY A 336 -9.82 4.67 0.26
C GLY A 336 -8.36 4.93 -0.15
N TRP A 337 -8.03 6.14 -0.59
CA TRP A 337 -6.69 6.48 -1.06
C TRP A 337 -6.33 7.91 -0.67
N MET A 338 -5.05 8.17 -0.46
CA MET A 338 -4.56 9.51 -0.15
C MET A 338 -3.28 9.81 -0.92
N HIS A 339 -3.18 11.02 -1.48
CA HIS A 339 -1.96 11.46 -2.15
C HIS A 339 -0.75 11.39 -1.19
N ASN A 340 0.41 10.91 -1.67
CA ASN A 340 1.57 10.66 -0.80
C ASN A 340 2.03 11.91 -0.02
N ARG A 341 2.01 13.09 -0.65
CA ARG A 341 2.33 14.35 0.05
C ARG A 341 1.38 14.60 1.24
N LEU A 342 0.09 14.30 1.08
CA LEU A 342 -0.89 14.43 2.15
C LEU A 342 -0.68 13.38 3.23
N ARG A 343 -0.36 12.13 2.87
CA ARG A 343 0.01 11.08 3.87
C ARG A 343 1.13 11.57 4.80
N MET A 344 2.14 12.25 4.25
CA MET A 344 3.22 12.86 5.02
C MET A 344 2.74 14.01 5.93
N ILE A 345 1.86 14.88 5.42
CA ILE A 345 1.34 16.03 6.17
C ILE A 345 0.45 15.56 7.32
N VAL A 346 -0.55 14.71 7.04
CA VAL A 346 -1.48 14.20 8.06
C VAL A 346 -0.78 13.35 9.10
N GLY A 347 0.22 12.55 8.69
CA GLY A 347 1.02 11.74 9.60
C GLY A 347 1.94 12.59 10.46
N SER A 348 2.58 13.62 9.89
CA SER A 348 3.38 14.57 10.67
C SER A 348 2.51 15.29 11.70
N PHE A 349 1.30 15.71 11.32
CA PHE A 349 0.37 16.35 12.24
C PHE A 349 -0.02 15.41 13.40
N LEU A 350 -0.35 14.14 13.12
CA LEU A 350 -0.67 13.16 14.15
C LEU A 350 0.49 12.96 15.14
N VAL A 351 1.69 12.71 14.61
CA VAL A 351 2.83 12.26 15.42
C VAL A 351 3.57 13.43 16.08
N LYS A 352 3.53 14.63 15.50
CA LYS A 352 4.31 15.78 15.98
C LYS A 352 3.44 16.86 16.60
N ASP A 353 2.30 17.20 16.00
CA ASP A 353 1.43 18.24 16.53
C ASP A 353 0.52 17.71 17.64
N LEU A 354 -0.07 16.52 17.44
CA LEU A 354 -0.94 15.88 18.43
C LEU A 354 -0.19 14.99 19.43
N LEU A 355 1.08 14.65 19.12
CA LEU A 355 1.91 13.68 19.83
C LEU A 355 1.24 12.33 20.02
N ILE A 356 0.43 11.89 19.05
CA ILE A 356 -0.20 10.57 19.08
C ILE A 356 0.74 9.56 18.41
N SER A 357 0.78 8.34 18.94
CA SER A 357 1.64 7.27 18.43
C SER A 357 1.39 7.01 16.94
N TRP A 358 2.48 6.86 16.18
CA TRP A 358 2.44 6.48 14.77
C TRP A 358 1.72 5.15 14.53
N LYS A 359 1.67 4.26 15.55
CA LYS A 359 0.94 2.98 15.50
C LYS A 359 -0.57 3.19 15.30
N GLU A 360 -1.16 4.19 15.94
CA GLU A 360 -2.57 4.55 15.78
C GLU A 360 -2.88 4.99 14.35
N GLY A 361 -1.98 5.80 13.79
CA GLY A 361 -2.05 6.22 12.39
C GLY A 361 -1.88 5.06 11.42
N ALA A 362 -0.92 4.16 11.70
CA ALA A 362 -0.65 2.97 10.91
C ALA A 362 -1.85 2.02 10.88
N ALA A 363 -2.50 1.80 12.03
CA ALA A 363 -3.72 0.99 12.13
C ALA A 363 -4.90 1.63 11.38
N TRP A 364 -5.09 2.96 11.50
CA TRP A 364 -6.13 3.67 10.74
C TRP A 364 -5.92 3.56 9.23
N PHE A 365 -4.68 3.77 8.78
CA PHE A 365 -4.29 3.63 7.38
C PHE A 365 -4.47 2.20 6.89
N TRP A 366 -4.15 1.21 7.73
CA TRP A 366 -4.35 -0.20 7.42
C TRP A 366 -5.81 -0.55 7.16
N ASP A 367 -6.74 0.00 7.93
CA ASP A 367 -8.17 -0.29 7.76
C ASP A 367 -8.80 0.42 6.56
N THR A 368 -8.31 1.63 6.24
CA THR A 368 -8.99 2.55 5.32
C THR A 368 -8.33 2.69 3.94
N LEU A 369 -7.08 2.24 3.76
CA LEU A 369 -6.41 2.31 2.47
C LEU A 369 -6.66 1.07 1.60
N VAL A 370 -7.00 1.30 0.33
CA VAL A 370 -7.01 0.24 -0.70
C VAL A 370 -5.60 -0.22 -1.07
N ASP A 371 -4.56 0.57 -0.75
CA ASP A 371 -3.15 0.23 -0.95
C ASP A 371 -2.40 -0.03 0.37
N ALA A 372 -3.10 -0.54 1.39
CA ALA A 372 -2.52 -0.90 2.68
C ALA A 372 -1.49 -2.05 2.56
N ASP A 373 -0.24 -1.68 2.26
CA ASP A 373 0.90 -2.60 2.18
C ASP A 373 1.76 -2.51 3.44
N LEU A 374 2.05 -3.64 4.09
CA LEU A 374 2.68 -3.64 5.41
C LEU A 374 4.07 -2.99 5.39
N ALA A 375 4.84 -3.26 4.34
CA ALA A 375 6.19 -2.73 4.19
C ALA A 375 6.15 -1.21 3.97
N ASN A 376 5.33 -0.74 3.03
CA ASN A 376 5.23 0.70 2.71
C ASN A 376 4.59 1.50 3.85
N ASN A 377 3.55 0.95 4.49
CA ASN A 377 2.89 1.59 5.64
C ASN A 377 3.87 1.72 6.81
N THR A 378 4.59 0.64 7.15
CA THR A 378 5.61 0.64 8.20
C THR A 378 6.73 1.64 7.91
N LEU A 379 7.33 1.58 6.71
CA LEU A 379 8.39 2.52 6.33
C LEU A 379 7.89 3.98 6.42
N GLY A 380 6.71 4.27 5.86
CA GLY A 380 6.15 5.62 5.84
C GLY A 380 5.92 6.19 7.24
N TRP A 381 5.25 5.43 8.11
CA TRP A 381 4.95 5.89 9.48
C TRP A 381 6.20 6.05 10.34
N GLN A 382 7.15 5.12 10.25
CA GLN A 382 8.40 5.25 11.00
C GLN A 382 9.29 6.39 10.46
N TRP A 383 9.27 6.64 9.15
CA TRP A 383 9.96 7.77 8.55
C TRP A 383 9.40 9.11 9.05
N ILE A 384 8.07 9.24 9.10
CA ILE A 384 7.36 10.41 9.63
C ILE A 384 7.65 10.57 11.14
N GLY A 385 7.63 9.46 11.88
CA GLY A 385 7.89 9.43 13.31
C GLY A 385 9.35 9.62 13.73
N GLY A 386 10.29 9.74 12.77
CA GLY A 386 11.70 9.96 13.06
C GLY A 386 12.44 8.75 13.64
N CYS A 387 11.76 7.60 13.72
CA CYS A 387 12.23 6.37 14.35
C CYS A 387 12.63 5.28 13.35
N GLY A 388 12.43 5.51 12.05
CA GLY A 388 12.72 4.57 10.97
C GLY A 388 14.04 4.79 10.24
N ALA A 389 14.29 3.91 9.26
CA ALA A 389 15.39 4.02 8.31
C ALA A 389 15.23 5.26 7.42
N ASP A 390 16.34 5.90 7.07
CA ASP A 390 16.40 7.12 6.26
C ASP A 390 15.46 8.26 6.73
N ALA A 391 15.04 8.22 8.00
CA ALA A 391 14.05 9.14 8.54
C ALA A 391 14.58 10.58 8.53
N ALA A 392 13.73 11.52 8.10
CA ALA A 392 14.01 12.93 8.29
C ALA A 392 14.24 13.19 9.79
N PRO A 393 15.20 14.06 10.17
CA PRO A 393 15.43 14.34 11.59
C PRO A 393 14.14 14.77 12.27
N TYR A 394 13.83 14.22 13.46
CA TYR A 394 12.54 14.39 14.13
C TYR A 394 12.16 15.88 14.27
N PHE A 395 13.14 16.74 14.57
CA PHE A 395 13.00 18.19 14.71
C PHE A 395 12.49 18.93 13.47
N ARG A 396 12.45 18.28 12.28
CA ARG A 396 11.75 18.82 11.11
C ARG A 396 10.25 18.57 11.23
N ILE A 397 9.57 19.48 11.92
CA ILE A 397 8.11 19.47 12.09
C ILE A 397 7.49 20.27 10.93
N PHE A 398 6.60 19.64 10.16
CA PHE A 398 5.93 20.34 9.07
C PHE A 398 4.87 21.28 9.64
N ASN A 399 4.89 22.54 9.22
CA ASN A 399 3.79 23.46 9.48
C ASN A 399 2.68 23.17 8.45
N PRO A 400 1.50 22.68 8.86
CA PRO A 400 0.43 22.32 7.93
C PRO A 400 0.01 23.48 7.03
N ILE A 401 0.04 24.72 7.53
CA ILE A 401 -0.33 25.93 6.79
C ILE A 401 0.62 26.11 5.59
N THR A 402 1.93 26.15 5.86
CA THR A 402 2.92 26.37 4.79
C THR A 402 3.05 25.17 3.86
N GLN A 403 2.73 23.96 4.33
CA GLN A 403 2.58 22.80 3.44
C GLN A 403 1.37 22.96 2.51
N GLY A 404 0.22 23.41 3.04
CA GLY A 404 -0.97 23.72 2.25
C GLY A 404 -0.69 24.78 1.20
N GLU A 405 -0.18 25.94 1.60
CA GLU A 405 0.16 27.06 0.69
C GLU A 405 1.18 26.64 -0.40
N LYS A 406 2.10 25.72 -0.08
CA LYS A 406 3.12 25.25 -1.03
C LYS A 406 2.59 24.22 -2.02
N PHE A 407 1.77 23.28 -1.56
CA PHE A 407 1.37 22.11 -2.35
C PHE A 407 -0.05 22.19 -2.90
N ASP A 408 -0.88 23.09 -2.37
CA ASP A 408 -2.22 23.42 -2.86
C ASP A 408 -2.39 24.96 -2.86
N PRO A 409 -1.61 25.69 -3.68
CA PRO A 409 -1.46 27.15 -3.58
C PRO A 409 -2.77 27.94 -3.79
N GLU A 410 -3.68 27.42 -4.60
CA GLU A 410 -5.00 28.02 -4.90
C GLU A 410 -6.12 27.44 -4.01
N GLY A 411 -5.76 26.52 -3.10
CA GLY A 411 -6.72 25.83 -2.26
C GLY A 411 -7.66 24.88 -3.01
N THR A 412 -7.42 24.58 -4.28
CA THR A 412 -8.29 23.76 -5.14
C THR A 412 -8.56 22.40 -4.51
N PHE A 413 -7.53 21.76 -3.95
CA PHE A 413 -7.69 20.48 -3.26
C PHE A 413 -8.50 20.63 -1.97
N VAL A 414 -8.20 21.63 -1.14
CA VAL A 414 -8.97 21.90 0.10
C VAL A 414 -10.43 22.19 -0.20
N ARG A 415 -10.72 23.03 -1.19
CA ARG A 415 -12.10 23.37 -1.61
C ARG A 415 -12.90 22.15 -2.04
N GLN A 416 -12.26 21.20 -2.70
CA GLN A 416 -12.89 19.95 -3.12
C GLN A 416 -13.31 19.08 -1.92
N TRP A 417 -12.43 18.97 -0.91
CA TRP A 417 -12.63 18.01 0.19
C TRP A 417 -13.20 18.62 1.47
N VAL A 418 -13.16 19.94 1.60
CA VAL A 418 -13.72 20.71 2.73
C VAL A 418 -14.67 21.78 2.16
N PRO A 419 -15.80 21.34 1.55
CA PRO A 419 -16.70 22.23 0.81
C PRO A 419 -17.30 23.35 1.66
N GLU A 420 -17.41 23.15 2.98
CA GLU A 420 -17.96 24.14 3.91
C GLU A 420 -17.12 25.42 4.04
N ILE A 421 -15.85 25.40 3.63
CA ILE A 421 -14.98 26.59 3.59
C ILE A 421 -14.57 26.95 2.15
N ALA A 422 -15.17 26.32 1.14
CA ALA A 422 -14.73 26.44 -0.24
C ALA A 422 -14.93 27.84 -0.85
N ALA A 423 -15.66 28.73 -0.18
CA ALA A 423 -15.84 30.13 -0.60
C ALA A 423 -14.75 31.08 -0.06
N LEU A 424 -13.92 30.66 0.90
CA LEU A 424 -12.88 31.52 1.47
C LEU A 424 -11.83 31.91 0.42
N PRO A 425 -11.29 33.13 0.40
CA PRO A 425 -10.20 33.48 -0.51
C PRO A 425 -8.91 32.70 -0.18
N ASP A 426 -8.01 32.54 -1.15
CA ASP A 426 -6.79 31.72 -1.03
C ASP A 426 -5.93 32.09 0.17
N ARG A 427 -5.86 33.39 0.52
CA ARG A 427 -5.13 33.87 1.71
C ARG A 427 -5.60 33.26 3.04
N TRP A 428 -6.83 32.75 3.09
CA TRP A 428 -7.45 32.19 4.30
C TRP A 428 -7.74 30.68 4.19
N ILE A 429 -7.69 30.09 3.00
CA ILE A 429 -8.15 28.71 2.78
C ILE A 429 -7.38 27.68 3.61
N HIS A 430 -6.11 27.94 3.93
CA HIS A 430 -5.25 27.07 4.76
C HIS A 430 -5.16 27.50 6.24
N LYS A 431 -5.81 28.62 6.59
CA LYS A 431 -5.73 29.25 7.92
C LYS A 431 -6.97 30.09 8.26
N PRO A 432 -8.18 29.50 8.22
CA PRO A 432 -9.43 30.24 8.37
C PRO A 432 -9.52 30.98 9.72
N TRP A 433 -8.87 30.49 10.77
CA TRP A 433 -8.86 31.11 12.10
C TRP A 433 -8.05 32.41 12.20
N GLU A 434 -7.25 32.76 11.19
CA GLU A 434 -6.56 34.05 11.13
C GLU A 434 -7.44 35.17 10.56
N ALA A 435 -8.54 34.83 9.88
CA ALA A 435 -9.49 35.80 9.37
C ALA A 435 -10.41 36.34 10.48
N SER A 436 -10.86 37.58 10.34
CA SER A 436 -11.81 38.16 11.30
C SER A 436 -13.18 37.46 11.23
N GLU A 437 -13.92 37.42 12.34
CA GLU A 437 -15.28 36.82 12.33
C GLU A 437 -16.21 37.45 11.30
N ILE A 438 -16.12 38.77 11.10
CA ILE A 438 -16.95 39.49 10.11
C ILE A 438 -16.64 39.00 8.70
N GLU A 439 -15.35 38.84 8.39
CA GLU A 439 -14.91 38.33 7.10
C GLU A 439 -15.35 36.88 6.88
N LEU A 440 -15.15 35.99 7.86
CA LEU A 440 -15.60 34.60 7.78
C LEU A 440 -17.11 34.49 7.55
N ARG A 441 -17.90 35.27 8.29
CA ARG A 441 -19.37 35.30 8.14
C ARG A 441 -19.79 35.78 6.75
N SER A 442 -19.04 36.69 6.12
CA SER A 442 -19.31 37.13 4.76
C SER A 442 -19.19 36.01 3.72
N TYR A 443 -18.46 34.94 4.04
CA TYR A 443 -18.33 33.72 3.24
C TYR A 443 -19.14 32.53 3.81
N GLY A 444 -20.04 32.77 4.77
CA GLY A 444 -20.87 31.73 5.39
C GLY A 444 -20.15 30.80 6.37
N VAL A 445 -18.93 31.14 6.79
CA VAL A 445 -18.13 30.34 7.71
C VAL A 445 -18.27 30.87 9.15
N THR A 446 -18.63 30.00 10.08
CA THR A 446 -18.56 30.27 11.53
C THR A 446 -17.70 29.19 12.18
N LEU A 447 -16.56 29.58 12.77
CA LEU A 447 -15.69 28.61 13.44
C LEU A 447 -16.37 28.02 14.68
N GLY A 448 -16.15 26.72 14.89
CA GLY A 448 -16.83 25.94 15.93
C GLY A 448 -18.24 25.46 15.54
N HIS A 449 -18.79 25.91 14.41
CA HIS A 449 -20.10 25.49 13.91
C HIS A 449 -20.00 24.94 12.47
N THR A 450 -19.62 25.78 11.51
CA THR A 450 -19.43 25.40 10.10
C THR A 450 -18.15 24.59 9.92
N TYR A 451 -17.05 25.04 10.53
CA TYR A 451 -15.74 24.39 10.47
C TYR A 451 -15.07 24.50 11.86
N PRO A 452 -14.38 23.47 12.38
CA PRO A 452 -13.86 23.50 13.75
C PRO A 452 -12.73 24.53 13.94
N HIS A 453 -12.55 24.98 15.18
CA HIS A 453 -11.30 25.65 15.56
C HIS A 453 -10.11 24.67 15.53
N PRO A 454 -8.88 25.14 15.32
CA PRO A 454 -7.69 24.31 15.44
C PRO A 454 -7.64 23.56 16.77
N LEU A 455 -7.43 22.24 16.74
CA LEU A 455 -7.29 21.41 17.94
C LEU A 455 -6.12 21.84 18.82
N VAL A 456 -5.06 22.30 18.18
CA VAL A 456 -3.82 22.75 18.82
C VAL A 456 -3.32 24.00 18.13
N ASP A 457 -2.54 24.79 18.86
CA ASP A 457 -1.71 25.85 18.30
C ASP A 457 -0.39 25.22 17.82
N HIS A 458 -0.07 25.39 16.53
CA HIS A 458 1.08 24.74 15.89
C HIS A 458 2.42 25.09 16.56
N ASP A 459 2.63 26.36 16.92
CA ASP A 459 3.90 26.79 17.50
C ASP A 459 4.09 26.20 18.90
N LYS A 460 3.02 26.17 19.71
CA LYS A 460 3.03 25.51 21.03
C LYS A 460 3.21 24.00 20.89
N ALA A 461 2.54 23.37 19.93
CA ALA A 461 2.64 21.93 19.67
C ALA A 461 4.06 21.54 19.24
N ARG A 462 4.66 22.31 18.34
CA ARG A 462 6.04 22.17 17.90
C ARG A 462 7.03 22.21 19.07
N LEU A 463 6.89 23.18 19.98
CA LEU A 463 7.76 23.28 21.15
C LEU A 463 7.62 22.06 22.08
N LYS A 464 6.39 21.57 22.30
CA LYS A 464 6.14 20.35 23.09
C LYS A 464 6.79 19.12 22.45
N ALA A 465 6.67 18.96 21.14
CA ALA A 465 7.26 17.84 20.41
C ALA A 465 8.79 17.83 20.49
N LEU A 466 9.42 19.00 20.36
CA LEU A 466 10.87 19.13 20.51
C LEU A 466 11.31 18.83 21.95
N ALA A 467 10.54 19.27 22.96
CA ALA A 467 10.83 18.95 24.35
C ALA A 467 10.72 17.43 24.62
N ALA A 468 9.70 16.76 24.06
CA ALA A 468 9.55 15.31 24.15
C ALA A 468 10.73 14.57 23.49
N PHE A 469 11.13 15.00 22.29
CA PHE A 469 12.27 14.40 21.58
C PHE A 469 13.59 14.58 22.32
N ASN A 470 13.89 15.80 22.81
CA ASN A 470 15.09 16.05 23.61
C ASN A 470 15.10 15.27 24.93
N GLY A 471 13.93 14.86 25.43
CA GLY A 471 13.81 13.98 26.59
C GLY A 471 14.28 12.55 26.35
N LEU A 472 14.39 12.10 25.09
CA LEU A 472 14.86 10.74 24.74
C LEU A 472 16.38 10.56 24.82
N GLU A 473 17.13 11.66 24.73
CA GLU A 473 18.60 11.66 24.79
C GLU A 473 19.12 11.56 26.23
N LYS A 474 18.22 11.70 27.22
CA LYS A 474 18.48 11.48 28.65
C LYS A 474 18.07 10.08 29.05
#